data_AF-A0A7V3AAG1-F1
#
_entry.id   AF-A0A7V3AAG1-F1
#
_cell.length_a   1.000
_cell.length_b   1.000
_cell.length_c   1.000
_cell.angle_alpha   90.00
_cell.angle_beta   90.00
_cell.angle_gamma   90.00
#
_symmetry.space_group_name_H-M   'P 1'
#
loop_
_entity.id
_entity.type
_entity.pdbx_description
1 polymer ?
#
loop_
_entity_poly.entity_id
_entity_poly.type
_entity_poly.pdbx_seq_one_letter_code
_entity_poly.pdbx_strand_id
1 'polypeptide(L)'
;MGLELRRRGTQRWEMPRLRIDDREVDVPAGATVLEAAARAGIEIPTLCHFPGKPAQTSCLVCVVKVNGAPRLLPACATRVTNGMVVENNSAEVRAARRTALELILGDHLGDCVGPCVSVCPAHMDIPGMLRLVSEGKLREAVAKVKERIPLPASLGRTCPELCERGCRRTPHDGAVSICLVKRFVGDADLASADPYLPEKAPPTGKKVAIVGAGPAGLSAAWFLLLHGHAVTIFDEHGKPGGSLRYETDPVLLPEEVLDAEIGLILKLGAEFAGNRMLGRDVTLSELKTRFDAVLLACGQLPADRLQTLGVPFEGRGVKTNRKTFQTDDPAVFAAGSVVLPLKHDVHAVGAGRMAADAIALHLAGKPVEVEDHPYSVHAGSMEGEALQAFLAFGAPVARTQAAKKDGLTREQAQTEGKRCLQCACCAPGGCRLRRYAMEYGANQARFRGERPVYTRDDSHPEIVFEEGKCIKCGLCVQVAAEYKESLGLTFIGRGFNVKIAVPFNEVLREGLKLAARACVAACPTRALSPKKLP
;
A
#
# COMPACT_ATOMS: atom_id res chain seq x y z
N MET A 1 -32.58 7.87 67.70
CA MET A 1 -33.70 7.81 66.73
C MET A 1 -33.37 8.80 65.62
N GLY A 2 -32.61 8.45 64.60
CA GLY A 2 -32.98 7.50 63.55
C GLY A 2 -33.25 8.32 62.28
N LEU A 3 -32.20 8.91 61.69
CA LEU A 3 -32.28 9.60 60.39
C LEU A 3 -32.56 8.56 59.31
N GLU A 4 -33.75 8.61 58.72
CA GLU A 4 -34.12 7.81 57.57
C GLU A 4 -33.28 8.19 56.35
N LEU A 5 -32.38 7.29 55.98
CA LEU A 5 -31.72 7.23 54.67
C LEU A 5 -32.78 7.07 53.58
N ARG A 6 -33.08 8.16 52.86
CA ARG A 6 -33.80 8.11 51.58
C ARG A 6 -33.00 7.26 50.60
N ARG A 7 -33.44 6.01 50.38
CA ARG A 7 -32.99 5.14 49.30
C ARG A 7 -33.24 5.86 47.97
N ARG A 8 -32.17 6.27 47.28
CA ARG A 8 -32.23 6.70 45.88
C ARG A 8 -32.78 5.53 45.07
N GLY A 9 -33.97 5.69 44.50
CA GLY A 9 -34.58 4.72 43.60
C GLY A 9 -33.65 4.43 42.43
N THR A 10 -33.48 3.15 42.13
CA THR A 10 -32.88 2.64 40.90
C THR A 10 -33.66 3.19 39.71
N GLN A 11 -33.14 4.22 39.03
CA GLN A 11 -33.64 4.62 37.73
C GLN A 11 -33.50 3.41 36.79
N ARG A 12 -34.62 2.79 36.42
CA ARG A 12 -34.66 1.85 35.30
C ARG A 12 -34.36 2.66 34.04
N TRP A 13 -33.12 2.57 33.55
CA TRP A 13 -32.78 3.13 32.24
C TRP A 13 -33.57 2.36 31.19
N GLU A 14 -34.37 3.07 30.41
CA GLU A 14 -35.06 2.51 29.26
C GLU A 14 -34.01 1.99 28.28
N MET A 15 -34.13 0.71 27.91
CA MET A 15 -33.20 0.03 27.03
C MET A 15 -33.94 -0.45 25.77
N PRO A 16 -34.06 0.40 24.73
CA PRO A 16 -34.64 -0.02 23.46
C PRO A 16 -33.91 -1.24 22.89
N ARG A 17 -34.70 -2.22 22.44
CA ARG A 17 -34.23 -3.38 21.68
C ARG A 17 -34.40 -3.12 20.19
N LEU A 18 -33.38 -3.45 19.39
CA LEU A 18 -33.45 -3.44 17.93
C LEU A 18 -32.74 -4.66 17.33
N ARG A 19 -33.05 -4.93 16.07
CA ARG A 19 -32.34 -5.92 15.26
C ARG A 19 -31.54 -5.23 14.16
N ILE A 20 -30.26 -5.53 14.05
CA ILE A 20 -29.37 -5.05 12.98
C ILE A 20 -28.84 -6.29 12.24
N ASP A 21 -29.19 -6.43 10.96
CA ASP A 21 -29.03 -7.66 10.19
C ASP A 21 -29.60 -8.86 10.99
N ASP A 22 -28.76 -9.83 11.36
CA ASP A 22 -29.14 -11.03 12.12
C ASP A 22 -28.90 -10.93 13.64
N ARG A 23 -28.53 -9.76 14.16
CA ARG A 23 -28.19 -9.57 15.58
C ARG A 23 -29.20 -8.70 16.31
N GLU A 24 -29.68 -9.19 17.45
CA GLU A 24 -30.44 -8.37 18.40
C GLU A 24 -29.50 -7.66 19.38
N VAL A 25 -29.81 -6.42 19.71
CA VAL A 25 -29.01 -5.63 20.66
C VAL A 25 -29.92 -4.73 21.49
N ASP A 26 -29.59 -4.59 22.78
CA ASP A 26 -30.22 -3.63 23.68
C ASP A 26 -29.24 -2.46 23.92
N VAL A 27 -29.72 -1.23 23.81
CA VAL A 27 -28.89 -0.02 23.98
C VAL A 27 -29.51 0.97 24.95
N PRO A 28 -28.72 1.87 25.59
CA PRO A 28 -29.30 2.94 26.39
C PRO A 28 -30.20 3.85 25.55
N ALA A 29 -31.29 4.35 26.13
CA ALA A 29 -32.15 5.34 25.48
C ALA A 29 -31.32 6.53 24.96
N GLY A 30 -31.64 6.97 23.73
CA GLY A 30 -30.90 8.03 23.04
C GLY A 30 -29.68 7.56 22.26
N ALA A 31 -29.27 6.29 22.33
CA ALA A 31 -28.21 5.77 21.47
C ALA A 31 -28.57 5.88 19.97
N THR A 32 -27.53 6.04 19.15
CA THR A 32 -27.63 6.01 17.69
C THR A 32 -27.55 4.59 17.15
N VAL A 33 -28.01 4.38 15.92
CA VAL A 33 -27.86 3.09 15.24
C VAL A 33 -26.38 2.70 15.09
N LEU A 34 -25.48 3.67 14.90
CA LEU A 34 -24.04 3.42 14.85
C LEU A 34 -23.48 2.89 16.17
N GLU A 35 -23.88 3.47 17.30
CA GLU A 35 -23.49 3.00 18.64
C GLU A 35 -24.07 1.61 18.94
N ALA A 36 -25.30 1.36 18.50
CA ALA A 36 -25.93 0.04 18.60
C ALA A 36 -25.19 -1.03 17.78
N ALA A 37 -24.81 -0.71 16.55
CA ALA A 37 -24.03 -1.61 15.70
C ALA A 37 -22.66 -1.92 16.32
N ALA A 38 -21.96 -0.91 16.84
CA ALA A 38 -20.69 -1.11 17.53
C ALA A 38 -20.83 -2.04 18.74
N ARG A 39 -21.89 -1.88 19.54
CA ARG A 39 -22.20 -2.77 20.68
C ARG A 39 -22.52 -4.20 20.24
N ALA A 40 -23.17 -4.36 19.08
CA ALA A 40 -23.45 -5.66 18.47
C ALA A 40 -22.25 -6.28 17.76
N GLY A 41 -21.08 -5.61 17.73
CA GLY A 41 -19.90 -6.08 16.99
C GLY A 41 -20.09 -6.04 15.47
N ILE A 42 -20.92 -5.11 14.97
CA ILE A 42 -21.17 -4.86 13.54
C ILE A 42 -20.44 -3.57 13.15
N GLU A 43 -19.51 -3.66 12.20
CA GLU A 43 -18.83 -2.48 11.65
C GLU A 43 -19.76 -1.77 10.64
N ILE A 44 -20.10 -0.51 10.94
CA ILE A 44 -20.70 0.41 9.98
C ILE A 44 -19.63 1.43 9.59
N PRO A 45 -19.29 1.56 8.30
CA PRO A 45 -18.20 2.41 7.86
C PRO A 45 -18.53 3.90 8.06
N THR A 46 -17.55 4.65 8.55
CA THR A 46 -17.67 6.10 8.77
C THR A 46 -16.40 6.84 8.36
N LEU A 47 -16.54 8.04 7.78
CA LEU A 47 -15.44 8.96 7.52
C LEU A 47 -15.55 10.25 8.36
N CYS A 48 -16.73 10.83 8.47
CA CYS A 48 -16.98 12.08 9.21
C CYS A 48 -17.44 11.88 10.66
N HIS A 49 -17.13 10.72 11.26
CA HIS A 49 -17.45 10.41 12.65
C HIS A 49 -16.17 10.21 13.46
N PHE A 50 -16.16 10.77 14.66
CA PHE A 50 -15.12 10.60 15.67
C PHE A 50 -15.80 10.41 17.04
N PRO A 51 -15.39 9.43 17.86
CA PRO A 51 -16.02 9.17 19.16
C PRO A 51 -16.11 10.41 20.05
N GLY A 52 -17.24 10.58 20.72
CA GLY A 52 -17.51 11.73 21.59
C GLY A 52 -17.80 13.05 20.85
N LYS A 53 -17.92 13.04 19.52
CA LYS A 53 -18.26 14.22 18.73
C LYS A 53 -19.68 14.18 18.17
N PRO A 54 -20.33 15.35 18.02
CA PRO A 54 -21.62 15.43 17.35
C PRO A 54 -21.56 14.87 15.92
N ALA A 55 -22.62 14.18 15.53
CA ALA A 55 -22.73 13.60 14.19
C ALA A 55 -22.74 14.69 13.11
N GLN A 56 -21.86 14.52 12.12
CA GLN A 56 -21.76 15.43 10.97
C GLN A 56 -22.75 15.10 9.85
N THR A 57 -23.07 13.80 9.68
CA THR A 57 -23.90 13.28 8.57
C THR A 57 -23.45 13.66 7.15
N SER A 58 -22.23 14.19 6.97
CA SER A 58 -21.75 14.74 5.71
C SER A 58 -21.21 13.69 4.73
N CYS A 59 -20.53 12.63 5.21
CA CYS A 59 -19.92 11.65 4.32
C CYS A 59 -20.89 10.63 3.72
N LEU A 60 -22.05 10.41 4.36
CA LEU A 60 -23.07 9.42 3.99
C LEU A 60 -22.58 7.95 3.85
N VAL A 61 -21.33 7.64 4.17
CA VAL A 61 -20.82 6.26 4.13
C VAL A 61 -21.50 5.38 5.20
N CYS A 62 -22.03 5.97 6.26
CA CYS A 62 -22.72 5.27 7.34
C CYS A 62 -24.21 5.00 7.10
N VAL A 63 -24.71 5.21 5.87
CA VAL A 63 -26.13 4.99 5.58
C VAL A 63 -26.52 3.53 5.82
N VAL A 64 -27.73 3.34 6.32
CA VAL A 64 -28.37 2.04 6.55
C VAL A 64 -29.83 2.12 6.11
N LYS A 65 -30.43 0.97 5.90
CA LYS A 65 -31.86 0.86 5.66
C LYS A 65 -32.57 0.55 6.97
N VAL A 66 -33.57 1.34 7.33
CA VAL A 66 -34.44 1.07 8.47
C VAL A 66 -35.80 0.65 7.91
N ASN A 67 -36.30 -0.51 8.31
CA ASN A 67 -37.55 -1.03 7.74
C ASN A 67 -38.72 -0.10 8.08
N GLY A 68 -39.51 0.23 7.05
CA GLY A 68 -40.59 1.21 7.14
C GLY A 68 -40.15 2.67 6.94
N ALA A 69 -38.84 2.97 6.86
CA ALA A 69 -38.38 4.31 6.50
C ALA A 69 -38.45 4.54 4.98
N PRO A 70 -38.83 5.74 4.51
CA PRO A 70 -38.98 6.01 3.07
C PRO A 70 -37.65 6.23 2.34
N ARG A 71 -36.53 6.27 3.07
CA ARG A 71 -35.18 6.51 2.54
C ARG A 71 -34.14 5.87 3.44
N LEU A 72 -32.93 5.70 2.91
CA LEU A 72 -31.77 5.35 3.73
C LEU A 72 -31.46 6.45 4.74
N LEU A 73 -31.05 6.05 5.94
CA LEU A 73 -30.79 6.96 7.05
C LEU A 73 -29.33 6.86 7.51
N PRO A 74 -28.70 7.96 7.92
CA PRO A 74 -27.33 7.93 8.43
C PRO A 74 -27.29 7.32 9.83
N ALA A 75 -26.65 6.16 9.98
CA ALA A 75 -26.58 5.45 11.26
C ALA A 75 -25.98 6.30 12.39
N CYS A 76 -25.07 7.24 12.06
CA CYS A 76 -24.41 8.10 13.05
C CYS A 76 -25.32 9.14 13.72
N ALA A 77 -26.51 9.42 13.16
CA ALA A 77 -27.44 10.41 13.72
C ALA A 77 -28.83 9.83 14.00
N THR A 78 -29.21 8.71 13.37
CA THR A 78 -30.49 8.05 13.62
C THR A 78 -30.54 7.48 15.03
N ARG A 79 -31.50 7.94 15.83
CA ARG A 79 -31.76 7.43 17.19
C ARG A 79 -32.50 6.10 17.13
N VAL A 80 -32.11 5.19 18.02
CA VAL A 80 -32.74 3.89 18.15
C VAL A 80 -34.12 4.02 18.80
N THR A 81 -35.10 3.29 18.26
CA THR A 81 -36.41 3.07 18.85
C THR A 81 -36.62 1.58 19.09
N ASN A 82 -37.49 1.24 20.05
CA ASN A 82 -37.77 -0.15 20.35
C ASN A 82 -38.45 -0.85 19.16
N GLY A 83 -38.01 -2.07 18.84
CA GLY A 83 -38.49 -2.85 17.70
C GLY A 83 -37.95 -2.41 16.33
N MET A 84 -36.98 -1.48 16.29
CA MET A 84 -36.35 -1.06 15.04
C MET A 84 -35.67 -2.25 14.35
N VAL A 85 -35.80 -2.36 13.03
CA VAL A 85 -35.09 -3.35 12.21
C VAL A 85 -34.24 -2.61 11.19
N VAL A 86 -32.94 -2.88 11.20
CA VAL A 86 -31.92 -2.20 10.40
C VAL A 86 -31.21 -3.21 9.51
N GLU A 87 -31.10 -2.91 8.22
CA GLU A 87 -30.24 -3.63 7.29
C GLU A 87 -28.99 -2.77 6.98
N ASN A 88 -27.81 -3.33 7.24
CA ASN A 88 -26.52 -2.67 7.07
C ASN A 88 -25.80 -3.08 5.77
N ASN A 89 -26.11 -4.26 5.22
CA ASN A 89 -25.36 -4.86 4.11
C ASN A 89 -26.20 -5.20 2.87
N SER A 90 -27.45 -4.72 2.78
CA SER A 90 -28.28 -4.94 1.59
C SER A 90 -27.65 -4.33 0.32
N ALA A 91 -28.03 -4.85 -0.85
CA ALA A 91 -27.51 -4.38 -2.14
C ALA A 91 -27.74 -2.86 -2.33
N GLU A 92 -28.89 -2.36 -1.88
CA GLU A 92 -29.26 -0.95 -1.86
C GLU A 92 -28.30 -0.11 -1.01
N VAL A 93 -28.02 -0.55 0.23
CA VAL A 93 -27.09 0.13 1.14
C VAL A 93 -25.68 0.14 0.56
N ARG A 94 -25.20 -1.00 0.04
CA ARG A 94 -23.87 -1.09 -0.57
C ARG A 94 -23.74 -0.17 -1.80
N ALA A 95 -24.77 -0.08 -2.63
CA ALA A 95 -24.79 0.82 -3.80
C ALA A 95 -24.78 2.30 -3.40
N ALA A 96 -25.52 2.67 -2.34
CA ALA A 96 -25.54 4.02 -1.81
C ALA A 96 -24.17 4.41 -1.21
N ARG A 97 -23.54 3.52 -0.45
CA ARG A 97 -22.18 3.74 0.10
C ARG A 97 -21.13 3.91 -0.99
N ARG A 98 -21.16 3.06 -2.02
CA ARG A 98 -20.28 3.20 -3.20
C ARG A 98 -20.46 4.57 -3.86
N THR A 99 -21.71 4.97 -4.09
CA THR A 99 -22.03 6.27 -4.70
C THR A 99 -21.53 7.43 -3.83
N ALA A 100 -21.70 7.37 -2.50
CA ALA A 100 -21.16 8.38 -1.58
C ALA A 100 -19.63 8.47 -1.66
N LEU A 101 -18.94 7.33 -1.70
CA LEU A 101 -17.48 7.29 -1.86
C LEU A 101 -17.05 7.87 -3.21
N GLU A 102 -17.73 7.54 -4.30
CA GLU A 102 -17.42 8.06 -5.65
C GLU A 102 -17.63 9.58 -5.75
N LEU A 103 -18.65 10.12 -5.10
CA LEU A 103 -18.85 11.57 -5.00
C LEU A 103 -17.72 12.25 -4.21
N ILE A 104 -17.31 11.67 -3.08
CA ILE A 104 -16.17 12.18 -2.28
C ILE A 104 -14.86 12.10 -3.10
N LEU A 105 -14.68 11.04 -3.88
CA LEU A 105 -13.50 10.83 -4.72
C LEU A 105 -13.45 11.75 -5.94
N GLY A 106 -14.59 12.24 -6.42
CA GLY A 106 -14.68 13.21 -7.51
C GLY A 106 -13.86 14.47 -7.24
N ASP A 107 -13.83 14.90 -5.97
CA ASP A 107 -13.06 16.05 -5.47
C ASP A 107 -11.70 15.65 -4.85
N HIS A 108 -11.29 14.38 -4.92
CA HIS A 108 -10.01 13.94 -4.39
C HIS A 108 -8.90 14.14 -5.43
N LEU A 109 -7.98 15.05 -5.14
CA LEU A 109 -7.02 15.59 -6.11
C LEU A 109 -5.61 15.01 -5.97
N GLY A 110 -5.31 14.31 -4.87
CA GLY A 110 -4.01 13.68 -4.62
C GLY A 110 -3.84 12.27 -5.19
N ASP A 111 -2.64 11.93 -5.65
CA ASP A 111 -2.29 10.52 -5.91
C ASP A 111 -2.26 9.75 -4.57
N CYS A 112 -2.99 8.63 -4.44
CA CYS A 112 -2.82 7.77 -3.26
C CYS A 112 -1.44 7.12 -3.26
N VAL A 113 -0.94 6.79 -4.44
CA VAL A 113 0.35 6.16 -4.67
C VAL A 113 1.08 6.94 -5.76
N GLY A 114 2.34 7.30 -5.50
CA GLY A 114 3.12 8.10 -6.43
C GLY A 114 3.18 7.45 -7.81
N PRO A 115 3.13 8.21 -8.92
CA PRO A 115 3.17 7.64 -10.26
C PRO A 115 4.38 6.73 -10.50
N CYS A 116 5.52 7.07 -9.92
CA CYS A 116 6.74 6.26 -9.96
C CYS A 116 6.59 4.86 -9.33
N VAL A 117 5.73 4.72 -8.31
CA VAL A 117 5.40 3.45 -7.65
C VAL A 117 4.38 2.67 -8.49
N SER A 118 3.38 3.35 -9.03
CA SER A 118 2.33 2.74 -9.87
C SER A 118 2.90 2.12 -11.15
N VAL A 119 3.88 2.77 -11.79
CA VAL A 119 4.54 2.25 -12.99
C VAL A 119 5.68 1.26 -12.70
N CYS A 120 6.10 1.12 -11.44
CA CYS A 120 7.11 0.16 -11.05
C CYS A 120 6.47 -1.24 -10.96
N PRO A 121 6.92 -2.24 -11.75
CA PRO A 121 6.34 -3.59 -11.67
C PRO A 121 6.53 -4.28 -10.31
N ALA A 122 7.53 -3.83 -9.55
CA ALA A 122 7.75 -4.28 -8.18
C ALA A 122 7.00 -3.41 -7.15
N HIS A 123 6.30 -2.34 -7.53
CA HIS A 123 5.58 -1.44 -6.62
C HIS A 123 6.43 -0.96 -5.42
N MET A 124 7.73 -0.71 -5.65
CA MET A 124 8.66 -0.21 -4.64
C MET A 124 8.22 1.16 -4.13
N ASP A 125 8.30 1.39 -2.81
CA ASP A 125 8.07 2.71 -2.21
C ASP A 125 9.24 3.67 -2.50
N ILE A 126 9.26 4.16 -3.74
CA ILE A 126 10.26 5.10 -4.26
C ILE A 126 10.24 6.42 -3.48
N PRO A 127 9.09 7.07 -3.21
CA PRO A 127 9.06 8.29 -2.39
C PRO A 127 9.65 8.07 -0.98
N GLY A 128 9.34 6.93 -0.35
CA GLY A 128 9.90 6.55 0.95
C GLY A 128 11.43 6.40 0.89
N MET A 129 11.94 5.65 -0.09
CA MET A 129 13.38 5.52 -0.32
C MET A 129 14.06 6.89 -0.52
N LEU A 130 13.54 7.73 -1.42
CA LEU A 130 14.14 9.04 -1.73
C LEU A 130 14.18 9.95 -0.50
N ARG A 131 13.13 9.94 0.32
CA ARG A 131 13.08 10.71 1.58
C ARG A 131 14.15 10.23 2.56
N LEU A 132 14.21 8.92 2.82
CA LEU A 132 15.20 8.34 3.74
C LEU A 132 16.64 8.58 3.28
N VAL A 133 16.90 8.45 1.97
CA VAL A 133 18.22 8.80 1.40
C VAL A 133 18.51 10.28 1.61
N SER A 134 17.57 11.19 1.33
CA SER A 134 17.75 12.64 1.51
C SER A 134 18.07 13.05 2.95
N GLU A 135 17.57 12.27 3.93
CA GLU A 135 17.82 12.43 5.37
C GLU A 135 19.10 11.71 5.83
N GLY A 136 19.80 10.99 4.95
CA GLY A 136 20.99 10.20 5.28
C GLY A 136 20.72 8.90 6.04
N LYS A 137 19.45 8.49 6.18
CA LYS A 137 19.00 7.28 6.88
C LYS A 137 19.13 6.05 5.98
N LEU A 138 20.38 5.67 5.70
CA LEU A 138 20.68 4.67 4.68
C LEU A 138 20.16 3.27 5.03
N ARG A 139 20.31 2.81 6.28
CA ARG A 139 19.82 1.48 6.70
C ARG A 139 18.29 1.37 6.58
N GLU A 140 17.56 2.42 6.95
CA GLU A 140 16.11 2.49 6.76
C GLU A 140 15.74 2.51 5.27
N ALA A 141 16.50 3.23 4.43
CA ALA A 141 16.28 3.23 2.98
C ALA A 141 16.48 1.84 2.36
N VAL A 142 17.50 1.10 2.79
CA VAL A 142 17.74 -0.29 2.39
C VAL A 142 16.55 -1.17 2.77
N ALA A 143 16.12 -1.10 4.04
CA ALA A 143 14.97 -1.85 4.53
C ALA A 143 13.72 -1.55 3.70
N LYS A 144 13.46 -0.25 3.42
CA LYS A 144 12.33 0.23 2.62
C LYS A 144 12.33 -0.32 1.20
N VAL A 145 13.49 -0.41 0.54
CA VAL A 145 13.59 -1.01 -0.79
C VAL A 145 13.34 -2.52 -0.72
N LYS A 146 13.94 -3.20 0.26
CA LYS A 146 13.85 -4.66 0.45
C LYS A 146 12.49 -5.17 0.90
N GLU A 147 11.57 -4.28 1.30
CA GLU A 147 10.14 -4.61 1.45
C GLU A 147 9.52 -5.10 0.13
N ARG A 148 10.06 -4.66 -1.02
CA ARG A 148 9.49 -4.99 -2.34
C ARG A 148 10.50 -5.56 -3.34
N ILE A 149 11.79 -5.28 -3.18
CA ILE A 149 12.85 -5.69 -4.11
C ILE A 149 14.02 -6.28 -3.31
N PRO A 150 14.26 -7.60 -3.38
CA PRO A 150 15.39 -8.23 -2.69
C PRO A 150 16.72 -8.06 -3.44
N LEU A 151 16.69 -7.60 -4.69
CA LEU A 151 17.84 -7.43 -5.57
C LEU A 151 18.09 -5.94 -5.97
N PRO A 152 18.18 -4.98 -5.02
CA PRO A 152 18.27 -3.57 -5.33
C PRO A 152 19.54 -3.14 -6.09
N ALA A 153 20.69 -3.71 -5.78
CA ALA A 153 21.97 -3.42 -6.42
C ALA A 153 21.97 -3.92 -7.87
N SER A 154 21.48 -5.14 -8.11
CA SER A 154 21.36 -5.71 -9.46
C SER A 154 20.35 -4.92 -10.30
N LEU A 155 19.12 -4.73 -9.80
CA LEU A 155 18.12 -3.93 -10.52
C LEU A 155 18.48 -2.45 -10.61
N GLY A 156 19.39 -1.94 -9.79
CA GLY A 156 19.94 -0.59 -9.91
C GLY A 156 20.73 -0.39 -11.20
N ARG A 157 21.31 -1.48 -11.73
CA ARG A 157 22.12 -1.52 -12.94
C ARG A 157 21.29 -1.89 -14.18
N THR A 158 20.39 -2.86 -14.06
CA THR A 158 19.69 -3.44 -15.23
C THR A 158 18.30 -2.84 -15.51
N CYS A 159 17.70 -2.13 -14.56
CA CYS A 159 16.33 -1.61 -14.71
C CYS A 159 16.21 -0.57 -15.85
N PRO A 160 15.14 -0.60 -16.66
CA PRO A 160 14.89 0.33 -17.77
C PRO A 160 14.25 1.67 -17.34
N GLU A 161 14.33 2.02 -16.05
CA GLU A 161 13.87 3.30 -15.48
C GLU A 161 12.38 3.64 -15.71
N LEU A 162 11.49 2.64 -15.69
CA LEU A 162 10.03 2.86 -15.85
C LEU A 162 9.50 3.92 -14.87
N CYS A 163 9.97 3.88 -13.62
CA CYS A 163 9.64 4.83 -12.57
C CYS A 163 10.02 6.29 -12.90
N GLU A 164 11.09 6.50 -13.67
CA GLU A 164 11.54 7.84 -14.09
C GLU A 164 10.69 8.36 -15.24
N ARG A 165 10.22 7.47 -16.13
CA ARG A 165 9.26 7.83 -17.20
C ARG A 165 7.93 8.32 -16.64
N GLY A 166 7.50 7.77 -15.50
CA GLY A 166 6.31 8.23 -14.77
C GLY A 166 6.56 9.42 -13.84
N CYS A 167 7.78 9.93 -13.72
CA CYS A 167 8.09 11.01 -12.77
C CYS A 167 7.43 12.33 -13.20
N ARG A 168 6.67 12.96 -12.30
CA ARG A 168 6.03 14.27 -12.54
C ARG A 168 7.01 15.42 -12.76
N ARG A 169 8.29 15.25 -12.38
CA ARG A 169 9.34 16.25 -12.57
C ARG A 169 9.93 16.25 -13.99
N THR A 170 9.71 15.17 -14.75
CA THR A 170 10.24 15.00 -16.12
C THR A 170 10.03 16.19 -17.05
N PRO A 171 8.82 16.77 -17.19
CA PRO A 171 8.59 17.88 -18.11
C PRO A 171 9.25 19.21 -17.70
N HIS A 172 9.81 19.32 -16.49
CA HIS A 172 10.43 20.55 -15.99
C HIS A 172 11.95 20.54 -16.18
N ASP A 173 12.66 19.69 -15.44
CA ASP A 173 14.13 19.63 -15.43
C ASP A 173 14.64 18.16 -15.38
N GLY A 174 13.82 17.24 -15.90
CA GLY A 174 14.11 15.82 -15.93
C GLY A 174 13.77 15.10 -14.62
N ALA A 175 13.50 13.80 -14.75
CA ALA A 175 13.13 12.94 -13.62
C ALA A 175 14.19 12.96 -12.50
N VAL A 176 13.76 12.59 -11.30
CA VAL A 176 14.69 12.14 -10.25
C VAL A 176 15.41 10.89 -10.75
N SER A 177 16.72 10.78 -10.52
CA SER A 177 17.52 9.61 -10.91
C SER A 177 17.27 8.41 -9.98
N ILE A 178 16.03 7.94 -9.94
CA ILE A 178 15.52 6.91 -9.02
C ILE A 178 16.32 5.62 -9.11
N CYS A 179 16.66 5.15 -10.31
CA CYS A 179 17.38 3.88 -10.45
C CYS A 179 18.82 3.98 -9.94
N LEU A 180 19.48 5.13 -10.14
CA LEU A 180 20.81 5.38 -9.61
C LEU A 180 20.80 5.53 -8.08
N VAL A 181 19.77 6.17 -7.51
CA VAL A 181 19.61 6.22 -6.04
C VAL A 181 19.38 4.81 -5.46
N LYS A 182 18.53 4.00 -6.10
CA LYS A 182 18.33 2.60 -5.70
C LYS A 182 19.63 1.78 -5.79
N ARG A 183 20.43 1.99 -6.85
CA ARG A 183 21.75 1.38 -6.99
C ARG A 183 22.65 1.77 -5.83
N PHE A 184 22.77 3.07 -5.53
CA PHE A 184 23.56 3.56 -4.39
C PHE A 184 23.12 2.91 -3.07
N VAL A 185 21.81 2.81 -2.83
CA VAL A 185 21.26 2.14 -1.63
C VAL A 185 21.69 0.66 -1.57
N GLY A 186 21.55 -0.08 -2.67
CA GLY A 186 21.96 -1.48 -2.74
C GLY A 186 23.47 -1.67 -2.58
N ASP A 187 24.28 -0.88 -3.27
CA ASP A 187 25.74 -0.94 -3.21
C ASP A 187 26.26 -0.63 -1.80
N ALA A 188 25.68 0.37 -1.13
CA ALA A 188 26.08 0.73 0.22
C ALA A 188 25.66 -0.33 1.26
N ASP A 189 24.58 -1.07 1.01
CA ASP A 189 24.21 -2.21 1.84
C ASP A 189 25.21 -3.36 1.70
N LEU A 190 25.57 -3.72 0.47
CA LEU A 190 26.53 -4.80 0.21
C LEU A 190 27.94 -4.47 0.72
N ALA A 191 28.32 -3.19 0.70
CA ALA A 191 29.59 -2.72 1.26
C ALA A 191 29.57 -2.55 2.80
N SER A 192 28.42 -2.69 3.45
CA SER A 192 28.30 -2.60 4.91
C SER A 192 28.95 -3.80 5.59
N ALA A 193 29.52 -3.60 6.78
CA ALA A 193 29.98 -4.71 7.63
C ALA A 193 28.81 -5.60 8.11
N ASP A 194 27.60 -5.03 8.18
CA ASP A 194 26.36 -5.73 8.49
C ASP A 194 25.29 -5.39 7.44
N PRO A 195 25.27 -6.09 6.30
CA PRO A 195 24.22 -5.94 5.29
C PRO A 195 22.85 -6.32 5.84
N TYR A 196 21.81 -5.58 5.43
CA TYR A 196 20.47 -5.72 5.98
C TYR A 196 19.84 -7.07 5.64
N LEU A 197 19.46 -7.78 6.71
CA LEU A 197 18.55 -8.92 6.67
C LEU A 197 17.29 -8.58 7.47
N PRO A 198 16.08 -8.74 6.90
CA PRO A 198 14.83 -8.52 7.60
C PRO A 198 14.57 -9.62 8.64
N GLU A 199 13.71 -9.30 9.61
CA GLU A 199 13.16 -10.28 10.54
C GLU A 199 12.21 -11.24 9.79
N LYS A 200 12.28 -12.52 10.12
CA LYS A 200 11.39 -13.56 9.58
C LYS A 200 10.22 -13.77 10.53
N ALA A 201 9.04 -14.05 9.98
CA ALA A 201 7.95 -14.61 10.77
C ALA A 201 8.37 -15.95 11.41
N PRO A 202 7.72 -16.36 12.52
CA PRO A 202 7.98 -17.65 13.14
C PRO A 202 7.89 -18.82 12.14
N PRO A 203 8.73 -19.86 12.28
CA PRO A 203 8.69 -21.01 11.39
C PRO A 203 7.30 -21.63 11.32
N THR A 204 6.78 -21.75 10.10
CA THR A 204 5.46 -22.35 9.81
C THR A 204 5.50 -23.88 9.76
N GLY A 205 6.69 -24.47 9.69
CA GLY A 205 6.90 -25.90 9.43
C GLY A 205 6.68 -26.32 7.98
N LYS A 206 6.26 -25.40 7.10
CA LYS A 206 6.00 -25.65 5.68
C LYS A 206 7.25 -25.52 4.82
N LYS A 207 7.35 -26.35 3.77
CA LYS A 207 8.46 -26.40 2.83
C LYS A 207 8.00 -26.06 1.42
N VAL A 208 8.74 -25.20 0.73
CA VAL A 208 8.44 -24.80 -0.66
C VAL A 208 9.64 -25.08 -1.55
N ALA A 209 9.41 -25.76 -2.67
CA ALA A 209 10.40 -25.92 -3.73
C ALA A 209 10.23 -24.81 -4.78
N ILE A 210 11.33 -24.21 -5.21
CA ILE A 210 11.34 -23.24 -6.31
C ILE A 210 12.19 -23.81 -7.44
N VAL A 211 11.64 -23.90 -8.63
CA VAL A 211 12.34 -24.38 -9.84
C VAL A 211 12.72 -23.16 -10.68
N GLY A 212 14.00 -22.80 -10.67
CA GLY A 212 14.57 -21.63 -11.33
C GLY A 212 15.11 -20.62 -10.31
N ALA A 213 16.41 -20.35 -10.38
CA ALA A 213 17.15 -19.40 -9.55
C ALA A 213 17.39 -18.06 -10.28
N GLY A 214 16.49 -17.69 -11.19
CA GLY A 214 16.44 -16.36 -11.80
C GLY A 214 15.76 -15.32 -10.90
N PRO A 215 15.54 -14.09 -11.40
CA PRO A 215 15.01 -12.99 -10.60
C PRO A 215 13.66 -13.27 -9.95
N ALA A 216 12.76 -14.00 -10.65
CA ALA A 216 11.47 -14.42 -10.09
C ALA A 216 11.64 -15.42 -8.94
N GLY A 217 12.46 -16.46 -9.11
CA GLY A 217 12.67 -17.47 -8.08
C GLY A 217 13.43 -16.93 -6.87
N LEU A 218 14.47 -16.11 -7.09
CA LEU A 218 15.20 -15.43 -6.02
C LEU A 218 14.30 -14.47 -5.24
N SER A 219 13.44 -13.73 -5.93
CA SER A 219 12.44 -12.87 -5.28
C SER A 219 11.46 -13.69 -4.45
N ALA A 220 10.89 -14.76 -5.02
CA ALA A 220 9.98 -15.63 -4.30
C ALA A 220 10.62 -16.27 -3.06
N ALA A 221 11.88 -16.72 -3.17
CA ALA A 221 12.63 -17.30 -2.06
C ALA A 221 12.76 -16.33 -0.89
N TRP A 222 13.14 -15.08 -1.17
CA TRP A 222 13.23 -14.03 -0.16
C TRP A 222 11.93 -13.88 0.62
N PHE A 223 10.80 -13.68 -0.07
CA PHE A 223 9.52 -13.42 0.59
C PHE A 223 8.91 -14.66 1.28
N LEU A 224 9.09 -15.86 0.73
CA LEU A 224 8.68 -17.09 1.40
C LEU A 224 9.44 -17.33 2.72
N LEU A 225 10.73 -16.99 2.75
CA LEU A 225 11.51 -17.02 4.00
C LEU A 225 10.99 -16.00 5.02
N LEU A 226 10.54 -14.81 4.58
CA LEU A 226 9.94 -13.81 5.48
C LEU A 226 8.62 -14.29 6.06
N HIS A 227 7.83 -15.04 5.30
CA HIS A 227 6.61 -15.71 5.77
C HIS A 227 6.89 -16.91 6.68
N GLY A 228 8.16 -17.24 6.95
CA GLY A 228 8.55 -18.33 7.87
C GLY A 228 8.51 -19.72 7.23
N HIS A 229 8.53 -19.82 5.90
CA HIS A 229 8.61 -21.09 5.18
C HIS A 229 10.07 -21.50 4.93
N ALA A 230 10.35 -22.81 4.92
CA ALA A 230 11.62 -23.33 4.46
C ALA A 230 11.63 -23.40 2.93
N VAL A 231 12.72 -22.99 2.29
CA VAL A 231 12.80 -22.85 0.83
C VAL A 231 14.03 -23.57 0.27
N THR A 232 13.82 -24.39 -0.74
CA THR A 232 14.89 -24.98 -1.55
C THR A 232 14.71 -24.58 -3.02
N ILE A 233 15.76 -24.01 -3.61
CA ILE A 233 15.79 -23.56 -5.00
C ILE A 233 16.55 -24.59 -5.84
N PHE A 234 15.91 -25.10 -6.89
CA PHE A 234 16.49 -26.02 -7.87
C PHE A 234 16.74 -25.26 -9.17
N ASP A 235 17.93 -25.38 -9.75
CA ASP A 235 18.24 -24.75 -11.05
C ASP A 235 19.08 -25.70 -11.92
N GLU A 236 18.89 -25.63 -13.23
CA GLU A 236 19.67 -26.44 -14.19
C GLU A 236 21.13 -25.99 -14.26
N HIS A 237 21.42 -24.73 -13.94
CA HIS A 237 22.76 -24.17 -13.89
C HIS A 237 23.41 -24.39 -12.51
N GLY A 238 24.74 -24.39 -12.51
CA GLY A 238 25.54 -24.56 -11.29
C GLY A 238 25.59 -23.32 -10.37
N LYS A 239 25.25 -22.13 -10.87
CA LYS A 239 25.21 -20.89 -10.09
C LYS A 239 23.84 -20.21 -10.22
N PRO A 240 23.30 -19.62 -9.15
CA PRO A 240 22.04 -18.88 -9.19
C PRO A 240 22.20 -17.52 -9.89
N GLY A 241 21.12 -16.99 -10.46
CA GLY A 241 21.09 -15.64 -11.06
C GLY A 241 20.19 -15.54 -12.30
N GLY A 242 20.00 -16.64 -13.03
CA GLY A 242 19.18 -16.67 -14.25
C GLY A 242 19.59 -15.58 -15.25
N SER A 243 18.62 -14.86 -15.81
CA SER A 243 18.85 -13.76 -16.77
C SER A 243 19.85 -12.70 -16.29
N LEU A 244 19.88 -12.39 -14.98
CA LEU A 244 20.85 -11.43 -14.42
C LEU A 244 22.30 -11.91 -14.53
N ARG A 245 22.53 -13.23 -14.56
CA ARG A 245 23.88 -13.80 -14.70
C ARG A 245 24.20 -14.16 -16.14
N TYR A 246 23.27 -14.83 -16.81
CA TYR A 246 23.54 -15.52 -18.08
C TYR A 246 23.14 -14.72 -19.32
N GLU A 247 22.36 -13.64 -19.17
CA GLU A 247 21.88 -12.81 -20.29
C GLU A 247 22.30 -11.34 -20.18
N THR A 248 22.84 -10.92 -19.03
CA THR A 248 23.24 -9.52 -18.77
C THR A 248 24.74 -9.33 -19.02
N ASP A 249 25.12 -8.21 -19.61
CA ASP A 249 26.53 -7.82 -19.79
C ASP A 249 27.25 -7.70 -18.42
N PRO A 250 28.35 -8.44 -18.17
CA PRO A 250 29.11 -8.34 -16.92
C PRO A 250 29.69 -6.95 -16.65
N VAL A 251 29.90 -6.12 -17.68
CA VAL A 251 30.32 -4.72 -17.50
C VAL A 251 29.20 -3.89 -16.87
N LEU A 252 27.94 -4.22 -17.19
CA LEU A 252 26.78 -3.57 -16.60
C LEU A 252 26.48 -4.13 -15.20
N LEU A 253 26.52 -5.45 -15.03
CA LEU A 253 26.29 -6.14 -13.76
C LEU A 253 27.46 -7.08 -13.43
N PRO A 254 28.44 -6.63 -12.61
CA PRO A 254 29.56 -7.47 -12.20
C PRO A 254 29.09 -8.70 -11.40
N GLU A 255 29.73 -9.85 -11.64
CA GLU A 255 29.37 -11.11 -10.99
C GLU A 255 29.48 -11.03 -9.46
N GLU A 256 30.44 -10.28 -8.94
CA GLU A 256 30.69 -10.14 -7.50
C GLU A 256 29.53 -9.41 -6.81
N VAL A 257 28.92 -8.43 -7.49
CA VAL A 257 27.75 -7.71 -6.99
C VAL A 257 26.55 -8.66 -6.92
N LEU A 258 26.33 -9.45 -7.97
CA LEU A 258 25.24 -10.41 -8.03
C LEU A 258 25.43 -11.54 -7.00
N ASP A 259 26.65 -12.07 -6.88
CA ASP A 259 27.02 -13.10 -5.91
C ASP A 259 26.82 -12.62 -4.47
N ALA A 260 27.23 -11.39 -4.16
CA ALA A 260 27.02 -10.79 -2.83
C ALA A 260 25.53 -10.64 -2.51
N GLU A 261 24.72 -10.18 -3.46
CA GLU A 261 23.29 -9.95 -3.27
C GLU A 261 22.50 -11.26 -3.14
N ILE A 262 22.80 -12.27 -3.96
CA ILE A 262 22.24 -13.62 -3.81
C ILE A 262 22.72 -14.27 -2.51
N GLY A 263 23.96 -14.01 -2.10
CA GLY A 263 24.52 -14.46 -0.83
C GLY A 263 23.67 -14.03 0.37
N LEU A 264 23.01 -12.87 0.32
CA LEU A 264 22.08 -12.45 1.37
C LEU A 264 20.80 -13.30 1.41
N ILE A 265 20.28 -13.74 0.26
CA ILE A 265 19.12 -14.63 0.18
C ILE A 265 19.48 -16.01 0.76
N LEU A 266 20.68 -16.52 0.45
CA LEU A 266 21.18 -17.77 1.01
C LEU A 266 21.42 -17.64 2.53
N LYS A 267 22.03 -16.54 2.98
CA LYS A 267 22.24 -16.23 4.41
C LYS A 267 20.93 -16.10 5.19
N LEU A 268 19.84 -15.65 4.54
CA LEU A 268 18.51 -15.59 5.14
C LEU A 268 17.91 -17.00 5.39
N GLY A 269 18.36 -18.01 4.62
CA GLY A 269 18.04 -19.41 4.82
C GLY A 269 17.57 -20.16 3.57
N ALA A 270 17.71 -19.60 2.36
CA ALA A 270 17.42 -20.34 1.13
C ALA A 270 18.49 -21.41 0.89
N GLU A 271 18.06 -22.64 0.63
CA GLU A 271 18.94 -23.70 0.15
C GLU A 271 19.01 -23.65 -1.39
N PHE A 272 20.20 -23.86 -1.96
CA PHE A 272 20.39 -23.89 -3.40
C PHE A 272 20.92 -25.25 -3.87
N ALA A 273 20.19 -25.86 -4.80
CA ALA A 273 20.51 -27.12 -5.45
C ALA A 273 20.68 -26.89 -6.97
N GLY A 274 21.86 -26.40 -7.36
CA GLY A 274 22.24 -26.23 -8.77
C GLY A 274 22.51 -27.55 -9.48
N ASN A 275 22.61 -27.50 -10.82
CA ASN A 275 22.75 -28.69 -11.69
C ASN A 275 21.62 -29.71 -11.45
N ARG A 276 20.40 -29.21 -11.26
CA ARG A 276 19.17 -29.99 -11.06
C ARG A 276 18.08 -29.46 -11.97
N MET A 277 18.01 -30.01 -13.16
CA MET A 277 17.00 -29.66 -14.16
C MET A 277 15.70 -30.43 -13.93
N LEU A 278 14.58 -29.70 -13.86
CA LEU A 278 13.26 -30.31 -13.82
C LEU A 278 12.98 -31.09 -15.12
N GLY A 279 12.51 -32.33 -14.98
CA GLY A 279 12.24 -33.26 -16.07
C GLY A 279 13.42 -34.18 -16.43
N ARG A 280 14.63 -33.91 -15.91
CA ARG A 280 15.81 -34.80 -16.08
C ARG A 280 16.38 -35.28 -14.74
N ASP A 281 16.73 -34.34 -13.87
CA ASP A 281 17.43 -34.62 -12.61
C ASP A 281 16.48 -34.65 -11.41
N VAL A 282 15.34 -33.95 -11.52
CA VAL A 282 14.24 -33.96 -10.55
C VAL A 282 12.90 -33.98 -11.29
N THR A 283 11.88 -34.64 -10.73
CA THR A 283 10.53 -34.66 -11.33
C THR A 283 9.54 -33.83 -10.52
N LEU A 284 8.48 -33.32 -11.18
CA LEU A 284 7.45 -32.54 -10.49
C LEU A 284 6.74 -33.38 -9.41
N SER A 285 6.52 -34.68 -9.69
CA SER A 285 5.91 -35.62 -8.74
C SER A 285 6.76 -35.81 -7.48
N GLU A 286 8.08 -35.93 -7.62
CA GLU A 286 9.00 -35.98 -6.47
C GLU A 286 8.94 -34.71 -5.63
N LEU A 287 8.96 -33.54 -6.28
CA LEU A 287 8.90 -32.26 -5.58
C LEU A 287 7.58 -32.12 -4.81
N LYS A 288 6.44 -32.46 -5.42
CA LYS A 288 5.13 -32.44 -4.76
C LYS A 288 5.01 -33.39 -3.57
N THR A 289 5.79 -34.48 -3.56
CA THR A 289 5.79 -35.44 -2.44
C THR A 289 6.63 -34.93 -1.27
N ARG A 290 7.66 -34.11 -1.54
CA ARG A 290 8.65 -33.65 -0.56
C ARG A 290 8.37 -32.26 0.01
N PHE A 291 7.59 -31.46 -0.70
CA PHE A 291 7.32 -30.06 -0.39
C PHE A 291 5.81 -29.80 -0.36
N ASP A 292 5.37 -28.87 0.49
CA ASP A 292 3.97 -28.48 0.61
C ASP A 292 3.48 -27.65 -0.59
N ALA A 293 4.41 -26.97 -1.29
CA ALA A 293 4.13 -26.24 -2.53
C ALA A 293 5.36 -26.23 -3.46
N VAL A 294 5.12 -26.08 -4.76
CA VAL A 294 6.14 -25.94 -5.80
C VAL A 294 5.89 -24.68 -6.62
N LEU A 295 6.90 -23.84 -6.79
CA LEU A 295 6.88 -22.68 -7.70
C LEU A 295 7.75 -22.95 -8.92
N LEU A 296 7.16 -22.90 -10.11
CA LEU A 296 7.86 -22.90 -11.38
C LEU A 296 8.25 -21.46 -11.76
N ALA A 297 9.54 -21.19 -11.85
CA ALA A 297 10.15 -19.90 -12.17
C ALA A 297 11.37 -20.04 -13.11
N CYS A 298 11.36 -21.08 -13.94
CA CYS A 298 12.49 -21.53 -14.77
C CYS A 298 12.65 -20.78 -16.10
N GLY A 299 12.27 -19.50 -16.15
CA GLY A 299 12.40 -18.70 -17.36
C GLY A 299 11.49 -19.14 -18.52
N GLN A 300 11.72 -18.57 -19.71
CA GLN A 300 10.97 -18.96 -20.90
C GLN A 300 11.55 -20.27 -21.45
N LEU A 301 10.69 -21.26 -21.69
CA LEU A 301 11.09 -22.56 -22.20
C LEU A 301 10.60 -22.79 -23.63
N PRO A 302 11.33 -23.57 -24.44
CA PRO A 302 10.82 -24.05 -25.73
C PRO A 302 9.65 -25.03 -25.54
N ALA A 303 8.85 -25.23 -26.58
CA ALA A 303 7.58 -25.94 -26.51
C ALA A 303 7.72 -27.41 -26.07
N ASP A 304 8.78 -28.09 -26.50
CA ASP A 304 9.14 -29.44 -26.08
C ASP A 304 9.44 -29.50 -24.59
N ARG A 305 10.20 -28.55 -24.05
CA ARG A 305 10.49 -28.46 -22.61
C ARG A 305 9.25 -28.14 -21.78
N LEU A 306 8.34 -27.29 -22.27
CA LEU A 306 7.09 -27.00 -21.57
C LEU A 306 6.23 -28.27 -21.40
N GLN A 307 6.16 -29.13 -22.41
CA GLN A 307 5.43 -30.40 -22.33
C GLN A 307 5.99 -31.33 -21.24
N THR A 308 7.30 -31.27 -20.99
CA THR A 308 7.95 -32.10 -19.95
C THR A 308 7.72 -31.61 -18.51
N LEU A 309 7.14 -30.41 -18.31
CA LEU A 309 6.89 -29.88 -16.96
C LEU A 309 5.79 -30.62 -16.21
N GLY A 310 4.89 -31.31 -16.92
CA GLY A 310 3.75 -32.01 -16.30
C GLY A 310 2.64 -31.09 -15.80
N VAL A 311 2.54 -29.87 -16.34
CA VAL A 311 1.48 -28.90 -16.06
C VAL A 311 0.83 -28.39 -17.36
N PRO A 312 -0.45 -28.00 -17.34
CA PRO A 312 -1.09 -27.39 -18.50
C PRO A 312 -0.38 -26.09 -18.93
N PHE A 313 -0.28 -25.87 -20.24
CA PHE A 313 0.25 -24.65 -20.84
C PHE A 313 -0.71 -24.08 -21.88
N GLU A 314 -0.67 -22.76 -22.07
CA GLU A 314 -1.48 -22.04 -23.05
C GLU A 314 -0.56 -21.12 -23.86
N GLY A 315 -0.60 -21.25 -25.19
CA GLY A 315 0.28 -20.49 -26.08
C GLY A 315 1.76 -20.78 -25.83
N ARG A 316 2.47 -19.83 -25.20
CA ARG A 316 3.94 -19.86 -25.00
C ARG A 316 4.36 -20.04 -23.53
N GLY A 317 3.44 -20.37 -22.62
CA GLY A 317 3.80 -20.52 -21.21
C GLY A 317 2.79 -21.33 -20.40
N VAL A 318 3.15 -21.62 -19.16
CA VAL A 318 2.34 -22.38 -18.21
C VAL A 318 1.03 -21.66 -17.92
N LYS A 319 -0.07 -22.38 -17.96
CA LYS A 319 -1.40 -21.85 -17.68
C LYS A 319 -1.56 -21.70 -16.17
N THR A 320 -1.86 -20.48 -15.72
CA THR A 320 -2.13 -20.18 -14.32
C THR A 320 -3.35 -19.28 -14.14
N ASN A 321 -3.93 -19.29 -12.95
CA ASN A 321 -4.85 -18.26 -12.52
C ASN A 321 -4.08 -16.97 -12.27
N ARG A 322 -4.44 -15.89 -12.98
CA ARG A 322 -3.73 -14.60 -12.92
C ARG A 322 -3.72 -13.95 -11.53
N LYS A 323 -4.68 -14.25 -10.66
CA LYS A 323 -4.78 -13.67 -9.32
C LYS A 323 -4.06 -14.51 -8.26
N THR A 324 -3.93 -15.82 -8.47
CA THR A 324 -3.40 -16.76 -7.46
C THR A 324 -2.07 -17.40 -7.86
N PHE A 325 -1.64 -17.23 -9.12
CA PHE A 325 -0.45 -17.87 -9.70
C PHE A 325 -0.51 -19.41 -9.73
N GLN A 326 -1.61 -20.02 -9.28
CA GLN A 326 -1.81 -21.46 -9.24
C GLN A 326 -2.08 -22.02 -10.63
N THR A 327 -1.55 -23.21 -10.89
CA THR A 327 -1.92 -24.04 -12.03
C THR A 327 -3.23 -24.79 -11.73
N ASP A 328 -3.64 -25.71 -12.61
CA ASP A 328 -4.76 -26.61 -12.35
C ASP A 328 -4.44 -27.61 -11.19
N ASP A 329 -3.16 -27.76 -10.82
CA ASP A 329 -2.73 -28.46 -9.61
C ASP A 329 -2.63 -27.49 -8.41
N PRO A 330 -3.34 -27.74 -7.30
CA PRO A 330 -3.41 -26.79 -6.18
C PRO A 330 -2.06 -26.58 -5.47
N ALA A 331 -1.13 -27.55 -5.55
CA ALA A 331 0.18 -27.47 -4.94
C ALA A 331 1.24 -26.83 -5.85
N VAL A 332 0.91 -26.53 -7.11
CA VAL A 332 1.86 -26.02 -8.11
C VAL A 332 1.47 -24.63 -8.59
N PHE A 333 2.44 -23.73 -8.50
CA PHE A 333 2.35 -22.32 -8.88
C PHE A 333 3.35 -22.04 -9.99
N ALA A 334 3.12 -21.01 -10.80
CA ALA A 334 4.12 -20.57 -11.77
C ALA A 334 4.17 -19.03 -11.87
N ALA A 335 5.39 -18.49 -12.02
CA ALA A 335 5.62 -17.05 -12.10
C ALA A 335 6.84 -16.71 -12.96
N GLY A 336 6.89 -15.47 -13.44
CA GLY A 336 7.97 -15.01 -14.31
C GLY A 336 7.79 -15.47 -15.76
N SER A 337 8.91 -15.57 -16.49
CA SER A 337 8.90 -15.79 -17.94
C SER A 337 8.36 -17.15 -18.38
N VAL A 338 8.18 -18.10 -17.45
CA VAL A 338 7.60 -19.42 -17.72
C VAL A 338 6.09 -19.35 -17.99
N VAL A 339 5.41 -18.31 -17.47
CA VAL A 339 3.97 -18.08 -17.69
C VAL A 339 3.75 -17.21 -18.92
N LEU A 340 4.52 -16.12 -19.04
CA LEU A 340 4.50 -15.23 -20.20
C LEU A 340 5.85 -14.57 -20.40
N PRO A 341 6.30 -14.30 -21.64
CA PRO A 341 7.54 -13.57 -21.87
C PRO A 341 7.53 -12.19 -21.20
N LEU A 342 8.49 -11.95 -20.30
CA LEU A 342 8.65 -10.67 -19.61
C LEU A 342 9.76 -9.85 -20.25
N LYS A 343 9.54 -8.54 -20.36
CA LYS A 343 10.49 -7.63 -21.03
C LYS A 343 11.73 -7.30 -20.19
N HIS A 344 11.58 -7.30 -18.86
CA HIS A 344 12.61 -6.80 -17.94
C HIS A 344 12.57 -7.54 -16.60
N ASP A 345 13.73 -7.76 -15.98
CA ASP A 345 13.86 -8.51 -14.71
C ASP A 345 13.04 -7.93 -13.56
N VAL A 346 12.78 -6.62 -13.54
CA VAL A 346 11.92 -6.00 -12.52
C VAL A 346 10.49 -6.56 -12.54
N HIS A 347 9.97 -6.99 -13.70
CA HIS A 347 8.68 -7.69 -13.77
C HIS A 347 8.79 -9.09 -13.18
N ALA A 348 9.89 -9.80 -13.42
CA ALA A 348 10.13 -11.11 -12.85
C ALA A 348 10.24 -11.04 -11.32
N VAL A 349 10.96 -10.06 -10.78
CA VAL A 349 11.04 -9.80 -9.34
C VAL A 349 9.66 -9.51 -8.73
N GLY A 350 8.86 -8.66 -9.38
CA GLY A 350 7.49 -8.37 -8.95
C GLY A 350 6.60 -9.62 -8.92
N ALA A 351 6.61 -10.40 -10.02
CA ALA A 351 5.85 -11.64 -10.12
C ALA A 351 6.29 -12.69 -9.08
N GLY A 352 7.60 -12.81 -8.82
CA GLY A 352 8.14 -13.70 -7.80
C GLY A 352 7.63 -13.40 -6.39
N ARG A 353 7.62 -12.11 -6.00
CA ARG A 353 7.04 -11.68 -4.72
C ARG A 353 5.56 -12.03 -4.63
N MET A 354 4.79 -11.68 -5.65
CA MET A 354 3.34 -11.92 -5.66
C MET A 354 3.01 -13.42 -5.59
N ALA A 355 3.80 -14.25 -6.27
CA ALA A 355 3.67 -15.70 -6.18
C ALA A 355 4.01 -16.22 -4.78
N ALA A 356 5.05 -15.68 -4.12
CA ALA A 356 5.37 -16.00 -2.73
C ALA A 356 4.21 -15.65 -1.77
N ASP A 357 3.61 -14.47 -1.94
CA ASP A 357 2.44 -14.06 -1.15
C ASP A 357 1.24 -14.99 -1.41
N ALA A 358 1.02 -15.40 -2.66
CA ALA A 358 -0.02 -16.35 -3.02
C ALA A 358 0.16 -17.72 -2.34
N ILE A 359 1.40 -18.23 -2.39
CA ILE A 359 1.78 -19.52 -1.78
C ILE A 359 1.61 -19.43 -0.26
N ALA A 360 2.05 -18.34 0.38
CA ALA A 360 1.91 -18.17 1.82
C ALA A 360 0.44 -18.15 2.27
N LEU A 361 -0.43 -17.43 1.54
CA LEU A 361 -1.88 -17.44 1.79
C LEU A 361 -2.49 -18.82 1.62
N HIS A 362 -2.11 -19.52 0.54
CA HIS A 362 -2.57 -20.88 0.27
C HIS A 362 -2.18 -21.86 1.38
N LEU A 363 -0.91 -21.86 1.79
CA LEU A 363 -0.39 -22.73 2.85
C LEU A 363 -0.99 -22.42 4.22
N ALA A 364 -1.44 -21.18 4.44
CA ALA A 364 -2.17 -20.77 5.64
C ALA A 364 -3.68 -21.10 5.58
N GLY A 365 -4.19 -21.68 4.49
CA GLY A 365 -5.61 -21.97 4.30
C GLY A 365 -6.49 -20.71 4.17
N LYS A 366 -5.90 -19.58 3.80
CA LYS A 366 -6.59 -18.30 3.61
C LYS A 366 -7.02 -18.12 2.15
N PRO A 367 -8.07 -17.32 1.88
CA PRO A 367 -8.39 -16.91 0.51
C PRO A 367 -7.16 -16.30 -0.18
N VAL A 368 -6.82 -16.82 -1.36
CA VAL A 368 -5.66 -16.34 -2.14
C VAL A 368 -6.10 -15.14 -2.96
N GLU A 369 -6.07 -13.97 -2.33
CA GLU A 369 -6.29 -12.69 -2.99
C GLU A 369 -4.98 -11.90 -2.95
N VAL A 370 -4.18 -12.00 -4.00
CA VAL A 370 -2.97 -11.18 -4.13
C VAL A 370 -3.35 -9.86 -4.78
N GLU A 371 -3.15 -8.76 -4.05
CA GLU A 371 -3.29 -7.43 -4.62
C GLU A 371 -2.16 -7.19 -5.64
N ASP A 372 -2.52 -7.22 -6.92
CA ASP A 372 -1.59 -6.94 -8.03
C ASP A 372 -1.19 -5.46 -8.06
N HIS A 373 -2.15 -4.56 -7.84
CA HIS A 373 -1.90 -3.13 -7.87
C HIS A 373 -2.47 -2.43 -6.64
N PRO A 374 -1.70 -1.55 -5.99
CA PRO A 374 -2.23 -0.77 -4.89
C PRO A 374 -3.32 0.16 -5.44
N TYR A 375 -4.52 0.12 -4.86
CA TYR A 375 -5.57 1.06 -5.24
C TYR A 375 -5.05 2.49 -5.15
N SER A 376 -5.26 3.25 -6.23
CA SER A 376 -4.89 4.65 -6.28
C SER A 376 -5.97 5.49 -6.92
N VAL A 377 -6.26 6.60 -6.23
CA VAL A 377 -6.78 7.80 -6.87
C VAL A 377 -5.66 8.40 -7.71
N HIS A 378 -5.98 8.86 -8.92
CA HIS A 378 -5.00 9.48 -9.81
C HIS A 378 -5.32 10.97 -9.99
N ALA A 379 -4.34 11.81 -9.66
CA ALA A 379 -4.46 13.26 -9.78
C ALA A 379 -4.58 13.74 -11.25
N GLY A 380 -4.31 12.86 -12.24
CA GLY A 380 -4.20 13.24 -13.64
C GLY A 380 -2.84 13.84 -13.96
N SER A 381 -2.70 14.56 -15.08
CA SER A 381 -1.48 15.31 -15.39
C SER A 381 -1.30 16.46 -14.39
N MET A 382 -0.04 16.81 -14.11
CA MET A 382 0.33 17.93 -13.25
C MET A 382 1.17 18.87 -14.11
N GLU A 383 0.53 19.94 -14.56
CA GLU A 383 1.05 20.92 -15.51
C GLU A 383 0.75 22.34 -15.00
N GLY A 384 1.42 23.34 -15.57
CA GLY A 384 1.20 24.76 -15.22
C GLY A 384 1.36 25.05 -13.72
N GLU A 385 0.40 25.78 -13.16
CA GLU A 385 0.39 26.21 -11.75
C GLU A 385 0.45 25.03 -10.77
N ALA A 386 -0.17 23.88 -11.09
CA ALA A 386 -0.10 22.70 -10.24
C ALA A 386 1.33 22.16 -10.15
N LEU A 387 2.07 22.11 -11.25
CA LEU A 387 3.46 21.66 -11.20
C LEU A 387 4.33 22.66 -10.43
N GLN A 388 4.11 23.96 -10.62
CA GLN A 388 4.83 25.01 -9.89
C GLN A 388 4.64 24.91 -8.37
N ALA A 389 3.42 24.64 -7.91
CA ALA A 389 3.14 24.44 -6.49
C ALA A 389 3.93 23.26 -5.91
N PHE A 390 4.12 22.18 -6.67
CA PHE A 390 4.85 20.99 -6.21
C PHE A 390 6.38 21.11 -6.35
N LEU A 391 6.87 21.95 -7.26
CA LEU A 391 8.30 22.23 -7.40
C LEU A 391 8.89 22.85 -6.12
N ALA A 392 8.09 23.59 -5.35
CA ALA A 392 8.50 24.13 -4.05
C ALA A 392 8.90 23.05 -3.02
N PHE A 393 8.44 21.80 -3.18
CA PHE A 393 8.79 20.70 -2.26
C PHE A 393 10.05 19.93 -2.66
N GLY A 394 10.56 20.17 -3.87
CA GLY A 394 11.79 19.58 -4.37
C GLY A 394 12.91 20.62 -4.43
N ALA A 395 14.15 20.21 -4.16
CA ALA A 395 15.30 21.08 -4.31
C ALA A 395 15.42 21.54 -5.78
N PRO A 396 15.65 22.85 -6.03
CA PRO A 396 15.80 23.42 -7.37
C PRO A 396 17.23 23.21 -7.90
N VAL A 397 17.69 21.96 -7.84
CA VAL A 397 19.02 21.54 -8.30
C VAL A 397 18.89 20.70 -9.56
N ALA A 398 19.85 20.85 -10.47
CA ALA A 398 19.89 20.11 -11.72
C ALA A 398 20.01 18.61 -11.47
N ARG A 399 19.48 17.82 -12.41
CA ARG A 399 19.64 16.36 -12.40
C ARG A 399 21.11 15.98 -12.42
N THR A 400 21.52 15.07 -11.54
CA THR A 400 22.88 14.54 -11.58
C THR A 400 23.06 13.67 -12.83
N GLN A 401 24.05 14.02 -13.66
CA GLN A 401 24.42 13.25 -14.84
C GLN A 401 25.51 12.24 -14.45
N ALA A 402 25.12 10.98 -14.27
CA ALA A 402 26.04 9.87 -14.05
C ALA A 402 25.60 8.67 -14.89
N ALA A 403 26.56 7.94 -15.46
CA ALA A 403 26.23 6.73 -16.20
C ALA A 403 25.81 5.61 -15.24
N LYS A 404 24.94 4.70 -15.70
CA LYS A 404 24.49 3.54 -14.92
C LYS A 404 25.61 2.68 -14.38
N LYS A 405 26.77 2.65 -15.02
CA LYS A 405 27.98 1.90 -14.60
C LYS A 405 28.76 2.59 -13.48
N ASP A 406 28.70 3.91 -13.38
CA ASP A 406 29.50 4.68 -12.42
C ASP A 406 28.77 4.89 -11.08
N GLY A 407 27.43 4.91 -11.10
CA GLY A 407 26.61 5.07 -9.88
C GLY A 407 26.62 6.51 -9.35
N LEU A 408 26.28 6.70 -8.07
CA LEU A 408 26.27 8.01 -7.40
C LEU A 408 27.13 7.97 -6.15
N THR A 409 27.75 9.10 -5.81
CA THR A 409 28.28 9.32 -4.46
C THR A 409 27.14 9.52 -3.46
N ARG A 410 27.46 9.49 -2.16
CA ARG A 410 26.49 9.76 -1.09
C ARG A 410 25.83 11.13 -1.23
N GLU A 411 26.64 12.16 -1.50
CA GLU A 411 26.20 13.55 -1.63
C GLU A 411 25.30 13.71 -2.86
N GLN A 412 25.64 13.07 -3.98
CA GLN A 412 24.83 13.06 -5.18
C GLN A 412 23.50 12.33 -4.96
N ALA A 413 23.51 11.16 -4.31
CA ALA A 413 22.30 10.41 -4.00
C ALA A 413 21.36 11.19 -3.06
N GLN A 414 21.91 11.85 -2.04
CA GLN A 414 21.15 12.75 -1.16
C GLN A 414 20.55 13.93 -1.91
N THR A 415 21.32 14.55 -2.80
CA THR A 415 20.87 15.67 -3.64
C THR A 415 19.75 15.23 -4.56
N GLU A 416 19.85 14.07 -5.21
CA GLU A 416 18.77 13.50 -6.01
C GLU A 416 17.53 13.14 -5.18
N GLY A 417 17.71 12.59 -3.97
CA GLY A 417 16.61 12.37 -3.03
C GLY A 417 15.82 13.65 -2.76
N LYS A 418 16.53 14.77 -2.54
CA LYS A 418 15.93 16.10 -2.32
C LYS A 418 15.20 16.65 -3.55
N ARG A 419 15.44 16.14 -4.76
CA ARG A 419 14.71 16.56 -5.97
C ARG A 419 13.29 16.00 -6.05
N CYS A 420 12.91 15.04 -5.22
CA CYS A 420 11.56 14.48 -5.20
C CYS A 420 10.50 15.56 -4.94
N LEU A 421 9.49 15.68 -5.82
CA LEU A 421 8.36 16.60 -5.65
C LEU A 421 7.40 16.20 -4.52
N GLN A 422 7.58 15.01 -3.94
CA GLN A 422 6.72 14.47 -2.90
C GLN A 422 5.23 14.41 -3.30
N CYS A 423 4.96 14.15 -4.58
CA CYS A 423 3.61 14.08 -5.16
C CYS A 423 2.78 12.85 -4.71
N ALA A 424 3.42 11.89 -4.05
CA ALA A 424 2.74 10.72 -3.50
C ALA A 424 2.08 11.04 -2.15
N CYS A 425 1.02 10.31 -1.81
CA CYS A 425 0.41 10.45 -0.51
C CYS A 425 1.42 10.20 0.64
N CYS A 426 1.51 11.12 1.60
CA CYS A 426 2.43 10.95 2.74
C CYS A 426 2.00 9.87 3.75
N ALA A 427 0.71 9.49 3.79
CA ALA A 427 0.15 8.58 4.78
C ALA A 427 -0.89 7.60 4.20
N PRO A 428 -0.54 6.80 3.16
CA PRO A 428 -1.49 5.96 2.45
C PRO A 428 -2.03 4.78 3.27
N GLY A 429 -1.28 4.31 4.29
CA GLY A 429 -1.65 3.15 5.11
C GLY A 429 -2.76 3.40 6.14
N GLY A 430 -3.07 4.66 6.45
CA GLY A 430 -4.08 5.04 7.46
C GLY A 430 -5.34 5.69 6.91
N CYS A 431 -5.52 5.74 5.59
CA CYS A 431 -6.62 6.44 4.95
C CYS A 431 -7.88 5.57 4.87
N ARG A 432 -8.90 5.88 5.67
CA ARG A 432 -10.19 5.17 5.67
C ARG A 432 -10.94 5.31 4.35
N LEU A 433 -10.83 6.47 3.69
CA LEU A 433 -11.44 6.68 2.36
C LEU A 433 -10.89 5.67 1.35
N ARG A 434 -9.57 5.47 1.34
CA ARG A 434 -8.90 4.49 0.48
C ARG A 434 -9.37 3.06 0.78
N ARG A 435 -9.40 2.67 2.06
CA ARG A 435 -9.91 1.35 2.49
C ARG A 435 -11.33 1.09 2.00
N TYR A 436 -12.26 2.00 2.29
CA TYR A 436 -13.65 1.80 1.88
C TYR A 436 -13.83 1.91 0.36
N ALA A 437 -13.06 2.73 -0.33
CA ALA A 437 -13.11 2.79 -1.79
C ALA A 437 -12.75 1.44 -2.42
N MET A 438 -11.74 0.74 -1.88
CA MET A 438 -11.41 -0.63 -2.30
C MET A 438 -12.55 -1.60 -1.97
N GLU A 439 -13.00 -1.62 -0.71
CA GLU A 439 -14.01 -2.54 -0.22
C GLU A 439 -15.34 -2.46 -0.99
N TYR A 440 -15.76 -1.25 -1.36
CA TYR A 440 -17.03 -1.02 -2.05
C TYR A 440 -16.87 -0.94 -3.58
N GLY A 441 -15.65 -1.06 -4.11
CA GLY A 441 -15.37 -0.98 -5.55
C GLY A 441 -15.69 0.39 -6.15
N ALA A 442 -15.36 1.48 -5.45
CA ALA A 442 -15.66 2.84 -5.86
C ALA A 442 -14.77 3.30 -7.03
N ASN A 443 -15.40 3.82 -8.09
CA ASN A 443 -14.72 4.36 -9.25
C ASN A 443 -14.62 5.89 -9.19
N GLN A 444 -13.41 6.42 -9.01
CA GLN A 444 -13.16 7.88 -9.02
C GLN A 444 -13.71 8.57 -10.28
N ALA A 445 -13.67 7.90 -11.44
CA ALA A 445 -14.04 8.52 -12.70
C ALA A 445 -15.57 8.68 -12.90
N ARG A 446 -16.41 8.11 -12.01
CA ARG A 446 -17.86 8.13 -12.17
C ARG A 446 -18.45 9.54 -12.06
N PHE A 447 -17.97 10.35 -11.13
CA PHE A 447 -18.38 11.73 -10.92
C PHE A 447 -17.16 12.64 -11.04
N ARG A 448 -16.84 13.11 -12.25
CA ARG A 448 -15.73 14.04 -12.46
C ARG A 448 -16.15 15.46 -12.07
N GLY A 449 -15.49 16.04 -11.07
CA GLY A 449 -15.59 17.45 -10.72
C GLY A 449 -14.51 18.31 -11.39
N GLU A 450 -14.58 19.61 -11.15
CA GLU A 450 -13.47 20.52 -11.44
C GLU A 450 -12.28 20.15 -10.54
N ARG A 451 -11.07 20.20 -11.11
CA ARG A 451 -9.84 19.84 -10.41
C ARG A 451 -9.00 21.09 -10.11
N PRO A 452 -9.25 21.77 -8.98
CA PRO A 452 -8.45 22.94 -8.62
C PRO A 452 -7.00 22.53 -8.31
N VAL A 453 -6.10 23.50 -8.44
CA VAL A 453 -4.74 23.34 -7.94
C VAL A 453 -4.81 23.19 -6.42
N TYR A 454 -4.19 22.15 -5.88
CA TYR A 454 -4.07 21.95 -4.45
C TYR A 454 -2.62 22.03 -4.04
N THR A 455 -2.41 22.48 -2.81
CA THR A 455 -1.09 22.60 -2.20
C THR A 455 -1.01 21.72 -0.96
N ARG A 456 0.17 21.74 -0.35
CA ARG A 456 0.44 21.12 0.94
C ARG A 456 0.99 22.20 1.86
N ASP A 457 0.34 22.39 3.00
CA ASP A 457 0.81 23.29 4.06
C ASP A 457 1.70 22.49 5.02
N ASP A 458 3.00 22.81 5.00
CA ASP A 458 4.01 22.29 5.91
C ASP A 458 4.57 23.37 6.84
N SER A 459 3.80 24.43 7.13
CA SER A 459 4.21 25.51 8.04
C SER A 459 4.27 25.07 9.52
N HIS A 460 3.50 24.05 9.91
CA HIS A 460 3.47 23.56 11.29
C HIS A 460 4.69 22.67 11.61
N PRO A 461 5.35 22.80 12.78
CA PRO A 461 6.57 22.02 13.10
C PRO A 461 6.36 20.50 13.16
N GLU A 462 5.21 20.03 13.66
CA GLU A 462 4.93 18.60 13.87
C GLU A 462 4.06 17.92 12.80
N ILE A 463 3.25 18.67 12.04
CA ILE A 463 2.21 18.12 11.17
C ILE A 463 2.24 18.78 9.79
N VAL A 464 1.62 18.11 8.83
CA VAL A 464 1.43 18.59 7.46
C VAL A 464 -0.04 18.47 7.09
N PHE A 465 -0.53 19.40 6.29
CA PHE A 465 -1.88 19.38 5.75
C PHE A 465 -1.88 19.33 4.22
N GLU A 466 -2.42 18.27 3.65
CA GLU A 466 -2.58 18.11 2.20
C GLU A 466 -4.03 18.37 1.79
N GLU A 467 -4.28 19.59 1.29
CA GLU A 467 -5.62 20.06 0.96
C GLU A 467 -6.34 19.13 -0.02
N GLY A 468 -5.62 18.61 -1.02
CA GLY A 468 -6.16 17.72 -2.05
C GLY A 468 -6.65 16.35 -1.56
N LYS A 469 -6.47 16.03 -0.27
CA LYS A 469 -6.98 14.80 0.38
C LYS A 469 -8.08 15.09 1.41
N CYS A 470 -8.33 16.36 1.67
CA CYS A 470 -9.33 16.77 2.65
C CYS A 470 -10.72 16.54 2.07
N ILE A 471 -11.48 15.65 2.68
CA ILE A 471 -12.89 15.42 2.33
C ILE A 471 -13.85 16.40 3.02
N LYS A 472 -13.30 17.48 3.60
CA LYS A 472 -14.06 18.58 4.22
C LYS A 472 -15.06 18.10 5.29
N CYS A 473 -14.69 17.04 6.02
CA CYS A 473 -15.59 16.40 7.00
C CYS A 473 -15.84 17.21 8.29
N GLY A 474 -15.05 18.26 8.54
CA GLY A 474 -15.21 19.13 9.71
C GLY A 474 -14.70 18.56 11.05
N LEU A 475 -14.16 17.35 11.09
CA LEU A 475 -13.68 16.76 12.36
C LEU A 475 -12.55 17.56 13.00
N CYS A 476 -11.59 18.05 12.21
CA CYS A 476 -10.53 18.91 12.73
C CYS A 476 -11.04 20.26 13.25
N VAL A 477 -12.13 20.79 12.68
CA VAL A 477 -12.80 22.01 13.17
C VAL A 477 -13.42 21.77 14.55
N GLN A 478 -14.13 20.65 14.71
CA GLN A 478 -14.71 20.26 16.02
C GLN A 478 -13.63 20.03 17.08
N VAL A 479 -12.53 19.37 16.71
CA VAL A 479 -11.42 19.09 17.63
C VAL A 479 -10.69 20.38 18.01
N ALA A 480 -10.38 21.26 17.06
CA ALA A 480 -9.75 22.55 17.35
C ALA A 480 -10.61 23.42 18.28
N ALA A 481 -11.94 23.42 18.09
CA ALA A 481 -12.87 24.14 18.95
C ALA A 481 -12.92 23.59 20.38
N GLU A 482 -12.88 22.27 20.56
CA GLU A 482 -12.82 21.65 21.90
C GLU A 482 -11.55 22.02 22.66
N TYR A 483 -10.42 22.05 21.97
CA TYR A 483 -9.13 22.46 22.52
C TYR A 483 -9.01 23.98 22.73
N LYS A 484 -10.04 24.74 22.35
CA LYS A 484 -10.10 26.21 22.46
C LYS A 484 -8.92 26.89 21.75
N GLU A 485 -8.57 26.39 20.56
CA GLU A 485 -7.62 27.05 19.68
C GLU A 485 -8.07 28.49 19.40
N SER A 486 -7.15 29.46 19.48
CA SER A 486 -7.49 30.87 19.29
C SER A 486 -7.99 31.18 17.88
N LEU A 487 -7.44 30.49 16.88
CA LEU A 487 -7.88 30.57 15.48
C LEU A 487 -8.53 29.27 15.00
N GLY A 488 -7.93 28.12 15.32
CA GLY A 488 -8.44 26.82 14.90
C GLY A 488 -8.40 26.62 13.38
N LEU A 489 -9.26 25.73 12.90
CA LEU A 489 -9.54 25.53 11.49
C LEU A 489 -11.02 25.83 11.22
N THR A 490 -11.34 26.27 10.01
CA THR A 490 -12.72 26.51 9.59
C THR A 490 -12.93 26.20 8.11
N PHE A 491 -14.19 26.26 7.67
CA PHE A 491 -14.55 26.21 6.26
C PHE A 491 -14.40 27.62 5.66
N ILE A 492 -13.60 27.74 4.59
CA ILE A 492 -13.37 28.98 3.85
C ILE A 492 -13.87 28.80 2.42
N GLY A 493 -14.56 29.81 1.88
CA GLY A 493 -15.12 29.80 0.52
C GLY A 493 -16.58 29.36 0.48
N ARG A 494 -17.13 29.19 -0.74
CA ARG A 494 -18.50 28.73 -1.01
C ARG A 494 -18.53 27.84 -2.25
N GLY A 495 -19.50 26.93 -2.32
CA GLY A 495 -19.66 25.99 -3.44
C GLY A 495 -18.44 25.07 -3.60
N PHE A 496 -17.99 24.87 -4.84
CA PHE A 496 -16.82 24.02 -5.15
C PHE A 496 -15.50 24.58 -4.58
N ASN A 497 -15.45 25.87 -4.26
CA ASN A 497 -14.27 26.54 -3.69
C ASN A 497 -14.16 26.38 -2.16
N VAL A 498 -15.04 25.61 -1.52
CA VAL A 498 -14.94 25.36 -0.07
C VAL A 498 -13.68 24.54 0.23
N LYS A 499 -12.84 25.06 1.14
CA LYS A 499 -11.69 24.37 1.71
C LYS A 499 -11.67 24.47 3.23
N ILE A 500 -10.94 23.58 3.88
CA ILE A 500 -10.60 23.72 5.30
C ILE A 500 -9.27 24.47 5.38
N ALA A 501 -9.20 25.54 6.16
CA ALA A 501 -7.99 26.33 6.35
C ALA A 501 -8.07 27.11 7.67
N VAL A 502 -6.96 27.75 8.06
CA VAL A 502 -6.93 28.68 9.20
C VAL A 502 -7.62 29.99 8.77
N PRO A 503 -8.46 30.60 9.62
CA PRO A 503 -9.07 31.90 9.32
C PRO A 503 -8.05 32.98 8.93
N PHE A 504 -8.50 33.98 8.17
CA PHE A 504 -7.70 35.17 7.79
C PHE A 504 -6.45 34.89 6.94
N ASN A 505 -6.40 33.74 6.25
CA ASN A 505 -5.24 33.30 5.46
C ASN A 505 -3.96 33.12 6.30
N GLU A 506 -4.11 32.86 7.60
CA GLU A 506 -3.01 32.47 8.45
C GLU A 506 -2.52 31.05 8.12
N VAL A 507 -1.33 30.73 8.63
CA VAL A 507 -0.67 29.45 8.39
C VAL A 507 -1.07 28.38 9.41
N LEU A 508 -0.96 27.09 9.07
CA LEU A 508 -1.37 25.97 9.93
C LEU A 508 -0.80 26.04 11.35
N ARG A 509 0.43 26.54 11.53
CA ARG A 509 1.05 26.72 12.86
C ARG A 509 0.30 27.69 13.77
N GLU A 510 -0.36 28.70 13.21
CA GLU A 510 -1.12 29.67 14.01
C GLU A 510 -2.52 29.15 14.35
N GLY A 511 -3.08 28.28 13.50
CA GLY A 511 -4.39 27.66 13.69
C GLY A 511 -4.41 26.51 14.69
N LEU A 512 -3.33 25.72 14.78
CA LEU A 512 -3.29 24.48 15.58
C LEU A 512 -2.09 24.47 16.55
N LYS A 513 -2.15 25.22 17.65
CA LYS A 513 -1.05 25.26 18.64
C LYS A 513 -1.14 24.16 19.69
N LEU A 514 -2.35 23.71 20.02
CA LEU A 514 -2.67 22.77 21.09
C LEU A 514 -3.27 21.46 20.56
N ALA A 515 -4.05 21.53 19.49
CA ALA A 515 -4.90 20.46 18.99
C ALA A 515 -4.27 19.63 17.86
N ALA A 516 -3.05 19.98 17.40
CA ALA A 516 -2.42 19.39 16.21
C ALA A 516 -2.47 17.85 16.19
N ARG A 517 -2.03 17.20 17.28
CA ARG A 517 -2.01 15.73 17.40
C ARG A 517 -3.41 15.12 17.43
N ALA A 518 -4.36 15.77 18.11
CA ALA A 518 -5.75 15.31 18.17
C ALA A 518 -6.44 15.44 16.80
N CYS A 519 -6.19 16.52 16.06
CA CYS A 519 -6.67 16.73 14.70
C CYS A 519 -6.12 15.68 13.73
N VAL A 520 -4.84 15.31 13.85
CA VAL A 520 -4.25 14.20 13.08
C VAL A 520 -4.94 12.87 13.40
N ALA A 521 -5.19 12.57 14.68
CA ALA A 521 -5.86 11.34 15.09
C ALA A 521 -7.32 11.27 14.58
N ALA A 522 -8.01 12.41 14.51
CA ALA A 522 -9.39 12.48 14.02
C ALA A 522 -9.50 12.47 12.48
N CYS A 523 -8.42 12.74 11.74
CA CYS A 523 -8.47 12.89 10.28
C CYS A 523 -8.69 11.53 9.56
N PRO A 524 -9.85 11.30 8.90
CA PRO A 524 -10.16 10.00 8.28
C PRO A 524 -9.28 9.66 7.09
N THR A 525 -8.83 10.66 6.36
CA THR A 525 -8.08 10.49 5.11
C THR A 525 -6.59 10.72 5.28
N ARG A 526 -6.15 11.02 6.51
CA ARG A 526 -4.78 11.47 6.80
C ARG A 526 -4.34 12.67 5.95
N ALA A 527 -5.29 13.50 5.55
CA ALA A 527 -5.00 14.82 4.98
C ALA A 527 -4.20 15.67 5.97
N LEU A 528 -4.50 15.55 7.27
CA LEU A 528 -3.62 15.95 8.36
C LEU A 528 -2.83 14.73 8.81
N SER A 529 -1.50 14.85 8.82
CA SER A 529 -0.61 13.77 9.23
C SER A 529 0.65 14.30 9.91
N PRO A 530 1.38 13.47 10.68
CA PRO A 530 2.66 13.88 11.25
C PRO A 530 3.70 14.11 10.15
N LYS A 531 4.56 15.13 10.31
CA LYS A 531 5.67 15.40 9.39
C LYS A 531 6.71 14.28 9.35
N LYS A 532 6.96 13.66 10.49
CA LYS A 532 7.79 12.46 10.60
C LYS A 532 6.86 11.26 10.51
N LEU A 533 7.02 10.44 9.48
CA LEU A 533 6.43 9.10 9.52
C LEU A 533 7.06 8.36 10.72
N PRO A 534 6.25 7.68 11.56
CA PRO A 534 6.79 6.78 12.56
C PRO A 534 7.56 5.62 11.91
#